data_AF-A0A931SDP9-F1
#
_entry.id   AF-A0A931SDP9-F1
#
_cell.length_a   1.000
_cell.length_b   1.000
_cell.length_c   1.000
_cell.angle_alpha   90.00
_cell.angle_beta   90.00
_cell.angle_gamma   90.00
#
_symmetry.space_group_name_H-M   'P 1'
#
loop_
_entity.id
_entity.type
_entity.pdbx_description
1 polymer ?
#
loop_
_entity_poly.entity_id
_entity_poly.type
_entity_poly.pdbx_seq_one_letter_code
_entity_poly.pdbx_strand_id
1 'polypeptide(L)'
;MAKREGVGAIVIGLPRIIAGMDASLREEILSVARELEKACKLPVILQDETLTTKIAQKHSAKNVDAAAAALILQSFLDRKNRVL
;
A
#
# COMPACT_ATOMS: atom_id res chain seq x y z
N MET A 1 -1.16 16.51 -5.77
CA MET A 1 -0.82 15.56 -6.85
C MET A 1 -2.04 14.77 -7.31
N ALA A 2 -2.70 13.99 -6.43
CA ALA A 2 -3.86 13.15 -6.79
C ALA A 2 -4.93 13.83 -7.66
N LYS A 3 -5.42 15.02 -7.27
CA LYS A 3 -6.39 15.79 -8.05
C LYS A 3 -5.89 16.17 -9.44
N ARG A 4 -4.61 16.51 -9.57
CA ARG A 4 -3.99 16.96 -10.82
C ARG A 4 -3.81 15.81 -11.81
N GLU A 5 -3.56 14.61 -11.29
CA GLU A 5 -3.38 13.38 -12.09
C GLU A 5 -4.68 12.61 -12.34
N GLY A 6 -5.83 13.10 -11.85
CA GLY A 6 -7.13 12.42 -12.04
C GLY A 6 -7.24 11.07 -11.30
N VAL A 7 -6.58 10.93 -10.15
CA VAL A 7 -6.56 9.67 -9.38
C VAL A 7 -7.96 9.35 -8.83
N GLY A 8 -8.44 8.12 -9.07
CA GLY A 8 -9.74 7.64 -8.61
C GLY A 8 -9.73 6.90 -7.26
N ALA A 9 -8.58 6.42 -6.80
CA ALA A 9 -8.40 5.74 -5.51
C ALA A 9 -6.93 5.75 -5.09
N ILE A 10 -6.69 5.63 -3.79
CA ILE A 10 -5.35 5.51 -3.19
C ILE A 10 -5.20 4.09 -2.65
N VAL A 11 -4.05 3.45 -2.87
CA VAL A 11 -3.74 2.14 -2.31
C VAL A 11 -2.59 2.29 -1.32
N ILE A 12 -2.77 1.76 -0.11
CA ILE A 12 -1.77 1.78 0.96
C ILE A 12 -1.46 0.34 1.37
N GLY A 13 -0.17 0.03 1.45
CA GLY A 13 0.29 -1.25 1.94
C GLY A 13 0.01 -1.39 3.44
N LEU A 14 -0.51 -2.54 3.84
CA LEU A 14 -0.79 -2.86 5.22
C LEU A 14 -0.03 -4.14 5.58
N PRO A 15 1.02 -4.05 6.42
CA PRO A 15 1.80 -5.21 6.77
C PRO A 15 0.94 -6.22 7.53
N ARG A 16 1.17 -7.50 7.22
CA ARG A 16 0.53 -8.60 7.94
C ARG A 16 1.08 -8.65 9.35
N ILE A 17 0.18 -8.72 10.34
CA ILE A 17 0.58 -8.98 11.73
C ILE A 17 1.19 -10.37 11.79
N ILE A 18 2.45 -10.44 12.21
CA ILE A 18 3.15 -11.68 12.55
C ILE A 18 3.43 -11.70 14.05
N ALA A 19 3.58 -12.90 14.62
CA ALA A 19 3.85 -13.04 16.05
C ALA A 19 5.13 -12.26 16.44
N GLY A 20 5.01 -11.37 17.43
CA GLY A 20 6.10 -10.49 17.88
C GLY A 20 6.18 -9.14 17.16
N MET A 21 5.31 -8.86 16.19
CA MET A 21 5.22 -7.55 15.56
C MET A 21 4.37 -6.60 16.41
N ASP A 22 4.85 -5.36 16.56
CA ASP A 22 4.12 -4.31 17.25
C ASP A 22 2.89 -3.88 16.44
N ALA A 23 1.72 -3.87 17.09
CA ALA A 23 0.47 -3.43 16.49
C ALA A 23 0.43 -1.92 16.25
N SER A 24 1.30 -1.13 16.90
CA SER A 24 1.35 0.33 16.80
C SER A 24 1.52 0.85 15.37
N LEU A 25 2.42 0.23 14.59
CA LEU A 25 2.65 0.59 13.19
C LEU A 25 1.39 0.41 12.34
N ARG A 26 0.62 -0.64 12.60
CA ARG A 26 -0.62 -0.90 11.87
C ARG A 26 -1.66 0.17 12.19
N GLU A 27 -1.81 0.52 13.47
CA GLU A 27 -2.73 1.58 13.89
C GLU A 27 -2.35 2.94 13.31
N GLU A 28 -1.05 3.24 13.21
CA GLU A 28 -0.54 4.45 12.55
C GLU A 28 -0.94 4.48 11.06
N ILE A 29 -0.70 3.39 10.33
CA ILE A 29 -1.08 3.27 8.92
C ILE A 29 -2.61 3.43 8.75
N LEU A 30 -3.40 2.84 9.64
CA LEU A 30 -4.86 2.99 9.64
C LEU A 30 -5.28 4.43 9.92
N SER A 31 -4.60 5.16 10.81
CA SER A 31 -4.87 6.57 11.07
C SER A 31 -4.59 7.42 9.84
N VAL A 32 -3.41 7.23 9.22
CA VAL A 32 -3.01 7.94 7.99
C VAL A 32 -4.00 7.66 6.86
N ALA A 33 -4.45 6.42 6.69
CA ALA A 33 -5.45 6.07 5.68
C ALA A 33 -6.75 6.88 5.86
N ARG A 34 -7.27 6.98 7.10
CA ARG A 34 -8.49 7.75 7.40
C ARG A 34 -8.31 9.24 7.16
N GLU A 35 -7.13 9.78 7.47
CA GLU A 35 -6.82 11.19 7.21
C GLU A 35 -6.75 11.47 5.70
N LEU A 36 -6.15 10.57 4.92
CA LEU A 36 -6.06 10.69 3.48
C LEU A 36 -7.43 10.60 2.80
N GLU A 37 -8.31 9.71 3.23
CA GLU A 37 -9.68 9.65 2.72
C GLU A 37 -10.40 10.99 2.91
N LYS A 38 -10.31 11.57 4.10
CA LYS A 38 -10.93 12.87 4.42
C LYS A 38 -10.34 14.01 3.61
N ALA A 39 -9.01 14.07 3.52
CA ALA A 39 -8.29 15.16 2.85
C ALA A 39 -8.46 15.11 1.32
N CYS A 40 -8.40 13.92 0.74
CA CYS A 40 -8.45 13.74 -0.71
C CYS A 40 -9.86 13.53 -1.24
N LYS A 41 -10.82 13.14 -0.39
CA LYS A 41 -12.18 12.70 -0.79
C LYS A 41 -12.13 11.58 -1.83
N LEU A 42 -11.17 10.68 -1.66
CA LEU A 42 -10.95 9.51 -2.52
C LEU A 42 -10.99 8.25 -1.64
N PRO A 43 -11.47 7.11 -2.17
CA PRO A 43 -11.35 5.84 -1.49
C PRO A 43 -9.89 5.50 -1.20
N VAL A 44 -9.59 5.07 0.02
CA VAL A 44 -8.28 4.51 0.37
C VAL A 44 -8.43 3.00 0.60
N ILE A 45 -7.68 2.21 -0.15
CA ILE A 45 -7.73 0.75 -0.14
C ILE A 45 -6.47 0.22 0.54
N LEU A 46 -6.66 -0.63 1.55
CA LEU A 46 -5.57 -1.29 2.25
C LEU A 46 -5.23 -2.62 1.57
N GLN A 47 -3.96 -2.79 1.19
CA GLN A 47 -3.46 -3.98 0.51
C GLN A 47 -2.55 -4.80 1.45
N ASP A 48 -2.92 -6.05 1.73
CA ASP A 48 -2.12 -6.96 2.57
C ASP A 48 -0.77 -7.30 1.89
N GLU A 49 0.34 -6.91 2.54
CA GLU A 49 1.72 -6.98 2.00
C GLU A 49 2.38 -8.38 2.02
N THR A 50 1.62 -9.46 2.13
CA THR A 50 2.14 -10.86 2.10
C THR A 50 3.17 -11.22 1.00
N LEU A 51 3.22 -10.48 -0.11
CA LEU A 51 4.01 -10.82 -1.29
C LEU A 51 5.31 -10.00 -1.43
N THR A 52 5.52 -8.94 -0.65
CA THR A 52 6.65 -8.01 -0.86
C THR A 52 7.95 -8.46 -0.18
N THR A 53 7.88 -9.33 0.84
CA THR A 53 9.07 -9.82 1.56
C THR A 53 10.04 -10.59 0.66
N LYS A 54 9.54 -11.26 -0.39
CA LYS A 54 10.38 -11.98 -1.37
C LYS A 54 10.99 -11.09 -2.45
N ILE A 55 10.44 -9.91 -2.70
CA ILE A 55 10.91 -9.00 -3.76
C ILE A 55 11.84 -7.91 -3.20
N ALA A 56 11.63 -7.50 -1.95
CA ALA A 56 12.46 -6.51 -1.25
C ALA A 56 13.95 -6.90 -1.15
N GLN A 57 14.29 -8.19 -1.16
CA GLN A 57 15.68 -8.66 -1.12
C GLN A 57 16.44 -8.51 -2.44
N LYS A 58 15.78 -8.17 -3.57
CA LYS A 58 16.41 -8.26 -4.89
C LYS A 58 16.84 -6.92 -5.53
N HIS A 59 16.48 -5.78 -4.94
CA HIS A 59 16.75 -4.48 -5.57
C HIS A 59 17.44 -3.50 -4.61
N SER A 60 18.78 -3.49 -4.64
CA SER A 60 19.61 -2.37 -4.18
C SER A 60 19.49 -1.17 -5.13
N ALA A 61 18.28 -0.61 -5.25
CA ALA A 61 18.01 0.56 -6.07
C ALA A 61 17.95 1.84 -5.23
N LYS A 62 18.37 2.96 -5.81
CA LYS A 62 18.38 4.32 -5.22
C LYS A 62 17.00 4.84 -4.74
N ASN A 63 15.92 4.08 -4.90
CA ASN A 63 14.54 4.53 -4.67
C ASN A 63 13.64 3.39 -4.16
N VAL A 64 13.99 2.85 -2.99
CA VAL A 64 13.33 1.68 -2.37
C VAL A 64 11.83 1.93 -2.14
N ASP A 65 11.46 3.13 -1.71
CA ASP A 65 10.06 3.48 -1.39
C ASP A 65 9.16 3.47 -2.63
N ALA A 66 9.62 4.05 -3.73
CA ALA A 66 8.87 4.05 -4.99
C ALA A 66 8.72 2.63 -5.55
N ALA A 67 9.77 1.80 -5.42
CA ALA A 67 9.71 0.40 -5.84
C ALA A 67 8.71 -0.40 -4.99
N ALA A 68 8.72 -0.21 -3.66
CA ALA A 68 7.75 -0.85 -2.76
C ALA A 68 6.31 -0.43 -3.10
N ALA A 69 6.07 0.88 -3.30
CA ALA A 69 4.76 1.40 -3.69
C ALA A 69 4.26 0.81 -5.03
N ALA A 70 5.15 0.67 -6.02
CA ALA A 70 4.81 0.06 -7.30
C ALA A 70 4.42 -1.42 -7.14
N LEU A 71 5.12 -2.18 -6.30
CA LEU A 71 4.81 -3.58 -6.03
C LEU A 71 3.47 -3.76 -5.30
N ILE A 72 3.19 -2.89 -4.33
CA ILE A 72 1.89 -2.87 -3.63
C ILE A 72 0.76 -2.63 -4.64
N LEU A 73 0.93 -1.63 -5.51
CA LEU A 73 -0.06 -1.30 -6.53
C LEU A 73 -0.25 -2.46 -7.53
N GLN A 74 0.84 -3.07 -8.01
CA GLN A 74 0.77 -4.23 -8.90
C GLN A 74 -0.01 -5.38 -8.26
N SER A 75 0.29 -5.71 -7.00
CA SER A 75 -0.40 -6.76 -6.24
C SER A 75 -1.90 -6.49 -6.10
N PHE A 76 -2.29 -5.23 -5.89
CA PHE A 76 -3.70 -4.83 -5.86
C PHE A 76 -4.37 -5.01 -7.22
N LEU A 77 -3.75 -4.53 -8.30
CA LEU A 77 -4.28 -4.63 -9.66
C LEU A 77 -4.40 -6.09 -10.12
N ASP A 78 -3.42 -6.93 -9.80
CA ASP A 78 -3.43 -8.36 -10.12
C ASP A 78 -4.61 -9.07 -9.43
N ARG A 79 -4.88 -8.77 -8.16
CA ARG A 79 -6.05 -9.31 -7.46
C ARG A 79 -7.35 -8.83 -8.08
N LYS A 80 -7.45 -7.54 -8.41
CA LYS A 80 -8.64 -6.96 -9.05
C LYS A 80 -8.91 -7.56 -10.43
N ASN A 81 -7.86 -7.87 -11.20
CA ASN A 81 -7.95 -8.47 -12.52
C ASN A 81 -8.16 -9.99 -12.52
N ARG A 82 -7.96 -10.67 -11.38
CA ARG A 82 -8.22 -12.12 -11.22
C ARG A 82 -9.68 -12.47 -10.94
N VAL A 83 -10.58 -11.48 -10.95
CA VAL A 83 -12.02 -11.71 -10.86
C VAL A 83 -12.55 -12.10 -12.24
N LEU A 84 -12.52 -13.40 -12.53
CA LEU A 84 -13.41 -14.12 -13.45
C LEU A 84 -14.15 -15.19 -12.64
#